data_AF-A0A176U6X1-F1
#
_entry.id   AF-A0A176U6X1-F1
#
_cell.length_a   1.000
_cell.length_b   1.000
_cell.length_c   1.000
_cell.angle_alpha   90.00
_cell.angle_beta   90.00
_cell.angle_gamma   90.00
#
_symmetry.space_group_name_H-M   'P 1'
#
loop_
_entity.id
_entity.type
_entity.pdbx_description
1 polymer ?
#
loop_
_entity_poly.entity_id
_entity_poly.type
_entity_poly.pdbx_seq_one_letter_code
_entity_poly.pdbx_strand_id
1 'polypeptide(L)' 'MKQKDGGDPQMTMAEQIIRARKKAGLTQRELAKQLNVTNKAVSRWETGVSPTKGY' A
#
# COMPACT_ATOMS: atom_id res chain seq x y z
N MET A 1 8.27 -25.17 7.52
CA MET A 1 8.17 -23.71 7.64
C MET A 1 7.03 -23.24 6.75
N LYS A 2 5.77 -23.36 7.22
CA LYS A 2 4.58 -23.02 6.44
C LYS A 2 4.24 -21.56 6.71
N GLN A 3 4.23 -20.76 5.64
CA GLN A 3 3.88 -19.35 5.64
C GLN A 3 2.48 -19.20 6.23
N LYS A 4 2.38 -18.57 7.40
CA LYS A 4 1.09 -18.18 8.00
C LYS A 4 0.65 -16.89 7.33
N ASP A 5 0.11 -16.96 6.11
CA ASP A 5 -0.68 -15.88 5.53
C ASP A 5 -2.10 -15.94 6.09
N GLY A 6 -2.22 -15.82 7.42
CA GLY A 6 -3.48 -15.50 8.07
C GLY A 6 -3.74 -14.02 7.79
N GLY A 7 -4.57 -13.73 6.79
CA GLY A 7 -5.05 -12.38 6.55
C GLY A 7 -5.82 -11.91 7.78
N ASP A 8 -5.23 -10.96 8.52
CA ASP A 8 -5.91 -10.27 9.62
C ASP A 8 -7.22 -9.67 9.10
N PRO A 9 -8.39 -10.11 9.59
CA PRO A 9 -9.69 -9.78 9.00
C PRO A 9 -10.10 -8.29 9.11
N GLN A 10 -9.20 -7.41 9.55
CA GLN A 10 -9.44 -5.97 9.75
C GLN A 10 -8.42 -5.03 9.08
N MET A 11 -7.41 -5.52 8.34
CA MET A 11 -6.40 -4.63 7.73
C MET A 11 -6.99 -3.77 6.61
N THR A 12 -6.80 -2.46 6.74
CA THR A 12 -7.17 -1.46 5.72
C THR A 12 -6.36 -1.65 4.44
N MET A 13 -6.89 -1.17 3.32
CA MET A 13 -6.17 -1.20 2.03
C MET A 13 -4.80 -0.52 2.12
N ALA A 14 -4.70 0.57 2.88
CA ALA A 14 -3.45 1.28 3.12
C ALA A 14 -2.40 0.38 3.79
N GLU A 15 -2.78 -0.34 4.84
CA GLU A 15 -1.89 -1.26 5.57
C GLU A 15 -1.45 -2.44 4.70
N GLN A 16 -2.34 -2.96 3.85
CA GLN A 16 -2.01 -4.03 2.92
C GLN A 16 -0.93 -3.58 1.91
N ILE A 17 -1.07 -2.37 1.35
CA ILE A 17 -0.09 -1.80 0.42
C ILE A 17 1.26 -1.59 1.12
N ILE A 18 1.25 -0.99 2.32
CA ILE A 18 2.48 -0.79 3.11
C ILE A 18 3.18 -2.12 3.38
N ARG A 19 2.44 -3.15 3.81
CA ARG A 19 2.99 -4.47 4.12
C ARG A 19 3.58 -5.11 2.87
N ALA A 20 2.85 -5.11 1.75
CA ALA A 20 3.33 -5.67 0.49
C ALA A 20 4.61 -4.97 0.01
N ARG A 21 4.63 -3.64 0.04
CA ARG A 21 5.80 -2.83 -0.34
C ARG A 21 7.02 -3.16 0.53
N LYS A 22 6.84 -3.20 1.85
CA LYS A 22 7.92 -3.52 2.80
C LYS A 22 8.41 -4.97 2.64
N LYS A 23 7.52 -5.94 2.40
CA LYS A 23 7.88 -7.34 2.13
C LYS A 23 8.70 -7.48 0.85
N ALA A 24 8.46 -6.61 -0.14
CA ALA A 24 9.25 -6.52 -1.36
C ALA A 24 10.55 -5.69 -1.21
N GLY A 25 10.84 -5.12 -0.03
CA GLY A 25 12.04 -4.31 0.20
C GLY A 25 12.04 -2.95 -0.53
N LEU A 26 10.86 -2.47 -0.96
CA LEU A 26 10.75 -1.27 -1.79
C LEU A 26 10.49 -0.01 -0.97
N THR A 27 11.05 1.11 -1.41
CA THR A 27 10.59 2.45 -1.03
C THR A 27 9.30 2.82 -1.78
N GLN A 28 8.54 3.82 -1.30
CA GLN A 28 7.35 4.31 -2.02
C GLN A 28 7.70 4.79 -3.44
N ARG A 29 8.89 5.35 -3.63
CA ARG A 29 9.37 5.84 -4.94
C ARG A 29 9.67 4.68 -5.90
N GLU A 30 10.24 3.59 -5.39
CA GLU A 30 10.51 2.40 -6.21
C GLU A 30 9.22 1.67 -6.59
N LEU A 31 8.28 1.53 -5.64
CA LEU A 31 6.95 1.01 -5.96
C LEU A 31 6.26 1.87 -7.02
N ALA A 32 6.31 3.19 -6.87
CA ALA A 32 5.75 4.12 -7.84
C ALA A 32 6.36 3.95 -9.24
N LYS A 33 7.69 3.80 -9.31
CA LYS A 33 8.42 3.56 -10.56
C LYS A 33 8.00 2.24 -11.22
N GLN A 34 7.86 1.16 -10.45
CA GLN A 34 7.44 -0.15 -10.98
C GLN A 34 6.01 -0.15 -11.49
N LEU A 35 5.11 0.57 -10.82
CA LEU A 35 3.70 0.69 -11.20
C LEU A 35 3.43 1.82 -12.20
N ASN A 36 4.47 2.52 -12.66
CA ASN A 36 4.36 3.70 -13.52
C ASN A 36 3.37 4.75 -13.02
N VAL A 37 3.40 5.02 -11.70
CA VAL A 37 2.61 6.07 -11.05
C VAL A 37 3.52 7.06 -10.36
N THR A 38 2.95 8.17 -9.87
CA THR A 38 3.71 9.13 -9.07
C THR A 38 3.92 8.63 -7.64
N ASN A 39 5.02 9.05 -7.01
CA ASN A 39 5.25 8.78 -5.58
C ASN A 39 4.10 9.33 -4.70
N LYS A 40 3.48 10.45 -5.11
CA LYS A 40 2.30 11.03 -4.45
C LYS A 40 1.07 10.10 -4.52
N ALA A 41 0.90 9.35 -5.61
CA ALA A 41 -0.18 8.36 -5.71
C ALA A 41 -0.01 7.23 -4.68
N VAL A 42 1.21 6.68 -4.59
CA VAL A 42 1.55 5.66 -3.58
C VAL A 42 1.36 6.19 -2.17
N SER A 43 1.82 7.41 -1.89
CA SER A 43 1.63 8.07 -0.59
C SER A 43 0.14 8.17 -0.23
N ARG A 44 -0.74 8.60 -1.17
CA ARG A 44 -2.19 8.68 -0.93
C ARG A 44 -2.82 7.33 -0.64
N TRP A 45 -2.40 6.27 -1.33
CA TRP A 45 -2.88 4.92 -1.07
C TRP A 45 -2.47 4.43 0.33
N GLU A 46 -1.22 4.67 0.71
CA GLU A 46 -0.67 4.25 2.02
C GLU A 46 -1.14 5.10 3.20
N THR A 47 -1.70 6.29 2.95
CA THR A 47 -2.20 7.18 4.00
C THR A 47 -3.72 7.17 4.11
N GLY A 48 -4.42 6.40 3.26
CA GLY A 48 -5.88 6.29 3.29
C GLY A 48 -6.61 7.57 2.89
N VAL A 49 -5.91 8.58 2.34
CA VAL A 49 -6.51 9.86 1.91
C VAL A 49 -7.18 9.69 0.55
N SER A 50 -8.23 8.89 0.54
CA SER A 50 -9.21 8.90 -0.54
C SER A 50 -10.02 10.19 -0.39
N PRO A 51 -10.22 10.98 -1.46
CA PRO A 51 -11.18 12.07 -1.44
C PRO A 51 -12.58 11.44 -1.42
N THR A 52 -13.01 10.96 -0.27
CA THR A 52 -14.38 10.50 -0.09
C THR A 52 -15.25 11.73 0.11
N LYS A 53 -15.82 12.15 -1.01
CA LYS A 53 -17.13 12.81 -1.15
C LYS A 53 -17.27 14.21 -0.51
N GLY A 54 -16.82 15.22 -1.24
CA GLY A 54 -17.44 16.55 -1.20
C GLY A 54 -18.15 16.80 -2.53
N TYR A 55 -19.39 16.32 -2.64
CA TYR A 55 -20.36 16.81 -3.61
C TYR A 55 -21.35 17.69 -2.84
#